data_AF-A0A955GK90-F1
#
_entry.id   AF-A0A955GK90-F1
#
_cell.length_a   1.000
_cell.length_b   1.000
_cell.length_c   1.000
_cell.angle_alpha   90.00
_cell.angle_beta   90.00
_cell.angle_gamma   90.00
#
_symmetry.space_group_name_H-M   'P 1'
#
loop_
_entity.id
_entity.type
_entity.pdbx_description
1 polymer ?
#
loop_
_entity_poly.entity_id
_entity_poly.type
_entity_poly.pdbx_seq_one_letter_code
_entity_poly.pdbx_strand_id
1 'polypeptide(L)'
;MPLENTPNLSVDDVIRIAHLAHLSLDQESQELYTTQINAILSFVSQLNSLDLSDQPALVQVSNLENIVRSDQVIDCPIDKSELFSNATNFDGNYLRVKRIIR
;
A
#
# COMPACT_ATOMS: atom_id res chain seq x y z
N MET A 1 26.59 12.34 15.87
CA MET A 1 26.29 12.49 14.43
C MET A 1 24.90 13.06 14.31
N PRO A 2 24.66 14.03 13.41
CA PRO A 2 23.51 14.91 13.53
C PRO A 2 22.22 14.21 13.10
N LEU A 3 21.14 14.56 13.80
CA LEU A 3 19.74 14.11 13.61
C LEU A 3 19.14 14.67 12.30
N GLU A 4 19.84 14.57 11.18
CA GLU A 4 19.61 15.43 10.01
C GLU A 4 18.48 15.01 9.06
N ASN A 5 17.70 13.98 9.37
CA ASN A 5 16.54 13.64 8.54
C ASN A 5 15.39 13.03 9.37
N THR A 6 14.78 13.84 10.23
CA THR A 6 13.33 13.69 10.45
C THR A 6 12.64 14.30 9.23
N PRO A 7 11.97 13.50 8.38
CA PRO A 7 11.20 14.05 7.28
C PRO A 7 10.07 14.89 7.87
N ASN A 8 10.11 16.19 7.62
CA ASN A 8 9.00 17.07 7.96
C ASN A 8 8.11 17.18 6.71
N LEU A 9 6.99 16.47 6.73
CA LEU A 9 6.02 16.46 5.64
C LEU A 9 5.19 17.73 5.63
N SER A 10 5.04 18.31 4.46
CA SER A 10 4.06 19.38 4.20
C SER A 10 2.66 18.81 3.97
N VAL A 11 1.65 19.68 4.00
CA VAL A 11 0.28 19.31 3.62
C VAL A 11 0.23 18.78 2.18
N ASP A 12 0.98 19.39 1.26
CA ASP A 12 1.07 18.94 -0.13
C ASP A 12 1.63 17.52 -0.26
N ASP A 13 2.58 17.14 0.61
CA ASP A 13 3.09 15.78 0.66
C ASP A 13 2.02 14.78 1.11
N VAL A 14 1.20 15.14 2.10
CA VAL A 14 0.08 14.31 2.56
C VAL A 14 -0.97 14.14 1.46
N ILE A 15 -1.30 15.21 0.74
CA ILE A 15 -2.20 15.16 -0.42
C ILE A 15 -1.65 14.21 -1.49
N ARG A 16 -0.34 14.30 -1.78
CA ARG A 16 0.33 13.43 -2.75
C ARG A 16 0.28 11.96 -2.31
N ILE A 17 0.56 11.68 -1.04
CA ILE A 17 0.48 10.32 -0.48
C ILE A 17 -0.96 9.80 -0.54
N ALA A 18 -1.95 10.62 -0.19
CA ALA A 18 -3.37 10.26 -0.27
C ALA A 18 -3.78 9.91 -1.71
N HIS A 19 -3.31 10.69 -2.70
CA HIS A 19 -3.53 10.40 -4.10
C HIS A 19 -2.94 9.04 -4.53
N LEU A 20 -1.71 8.73 -4.08
CA LEU A 20 -1.07 7.42 -4.35
C LEU A 20 -1.82 6.26 -3.68
N ALA A 21 -2.42 6.50 -2.52
CA ALA A 21 -3.23 5.53 -1.80
C ALA A 21 -4.70 5.48 -2.26
N HIS A 22 -5.09 6.28 -3.26
CA HIS A 22 -6.48 6.44 -3.72
C HIS A 22 -7.46 6.87 -2.60
N LEU A 23 -7.01 7.73 -1.69
CA LEU A 23 -7.81 8.30 -0.61
C LEU A 23 -8.18 9.76 -0.90
N SER A 24 -9.44 10.10 -0.66
CA SER A 24 -9.93 11.49 -0.70
C SER A 24 -9.91 12.08 0.70
N LEU A 25 -9.27 13.23 0.87
CA LEU A 25 -9.14 13.93 2.16
C LEU A 25 -9.79 15.31 2.09
N ASP A 26 -10.64 15.63 3.07
CA ASP A 26 -11.05 17.01 3.31
C ASP A 26 -9.91 17.85 3.92
N GLN A 27 -10.11 19.16 3.98
CA GLN A 27 -9.08 20.11 4.41
C GLN A 27 -8.70 19.92 5.89
N GLU A 28 -9.66 19.61 6.76
CA GLU A 28 -9.41 19.38 8.18
C GLU A 28 -8.56 18.11 8.38
N SER A 29 -8.90 17.05 7.65
CA SER A 29 -8.17 15.78 7.64
C SER A 29 -6.75 15.95 7.12
N GLN A 30 -6.52 16.81 6.13
CA GLN A 30 -5.18 17.08 5.61
C GLN A 30 -4.26 17.68 6.68
N GLU A 31 -4.73 18.69 7.42
CA GLU A 31 -3.96 19.31 8.52
C GLU A 31 -3.73 18.33 9.68
N LEU A 32 -4.77 17.59 10.05
CA LEU A 32 -4.71 16.57 11.10
C LEU A 32 -3.69 15.48 10.76
N TYR A 33 -3.77 14.90 9.56
CA TYR A 33 -2.88 13.82 9.13
C TYR A 33 -1.45 14.30 8.92
N THR A 34 -1.24 15.55 8.50
CA THR A 34 0.10 16.15 8.46
C THR A 34 0.75 16.11 9.84
N THR A 35 0.01 16.50 10.89
CA THR A 35 0.53 16.48 12.25
C THR A 35 0.77 15.06 12.76
N GLN A 36 -0.19 14.15 12.53
CA GLN A 36 -0.10 12.77 13.01
C GLN A 36 1.01 11.97 12.32
N ILE A 37 1.16 12.10 11.00
CA ILE A 37 2.20 11.37 10.25
C ILE A 37 3.58 11.88 10.64
N ASN A 38 3.76 13.20 10.82
CA ASN A 38 5.03 13.75 11.32
C ASN A 38 5.40 13.23 12.72
N ALA A 39 4.41 13.05 13.60
CA ALA A 39 4.64 12.43 14.92
C ALA A 39 5.08 10.96 14.79
N ILE A 40 4.44 10.18 13.90
CA ILE A 40 4.82 8.79 13.62
C ILE A 40 6.24 8.71 13.04
N LEU A 41 6.58 9.58 12.07
CA LEU A 41 7.93 9.62 11.50
C LEU A 41 8.98 10.00 12.54
N SER A 42 8.66 10.92 13.44
CA SER A 42 9.53 11.27 14.56
C SER A 42 9.76 10.08 15.48
N PHE A 43 8.72 9.28 15.77
CA PHE A 43 8.87 8.05 16.53
C PHE A 43 9.75 7.01 15.82
N VAL A 44 9.49 6.75 14.53
CA VAL A 44 10.26 5.80 13.71
C VAL A 44 11.72 6.23 13.53
N SER A 45 12.01 7.54 13.55
CA SER A 45 13.37 8.07 13.40
C SER A 45 14.35 7.58 14.48
N GLN A 46 13.84 7.08 15.62
CA GLN A 46 14.66 6.45 16.65
C GLN A 46 15.46 5.26 16.11
N LEU A 47 14.93 4.55 15.10
CA LEU A 47 15.62 3.43 14.45
C LEU A 47 16.90 3.85 13.70
N ASN A 48 17.02 5.12 13.29
CA ASN A 48 18.21 5.63 12.60
C ASN A 48 19.46 5.68 13.50
N SER A 49 19.29 5.54 14.81
CA SER A 49 20.41 5.48 15.77
C SER A 49 21.15 4.14 15.77
N LEU A 50 20.57 3.11 15.17
CA LEU A 50 21.12 1.76 15.12
C LEU A 50 22.06 1.63 13.91
N ASP A 51 23.28 1.11 14.15
CA ASP A 51 24.18 0.73 13.06
C ASP A 51 23.80 -0.66 12.53
N LEU A 52 23.34 -0.70 11.29
CA LEU A 52 22.90 -1.91 10.59
C LEU A 52 23.71 -2.17 9.31
N SER A 53 24.85 -1.51 9.15
CA SER A 53 25.66 -1.53 7.91
C SER A 53 26.09 -2.94 7.49
N ASP A 54 26.30 -3.83 8.47
CA ASP A 54 26.76 -5.21 8.26
C ASP A 54 25.62 -6.25 8.35
N GLN A 55 24.37 -5.82 8.52
CA GLN A 55 23.21 -6.72 8.67
C GLN A 55 22.37 -6.76 7.39
N PRO A 56 22.19 -7.93 6.75
CA PRO A 56 21.31 -8.04 5.59
C PRO A 56 19.85 -7.82 6.00
N ALA A 57 19.08 -7.15 5.13
CA ALA A 57 17.65 -6.96 5.36
C ALA A 57 16.92 -8.30 5.41
N LEU A 58 16.12 -8.52 6.45
CA LEU A 58 15.31 -9.72 6.59
C LEU A 58 14.10 -9.64 5.65
N VAL A 59 14.13 -10.39 4.54
CA VAL A 59 13.05 -10.40 3.54
C VAL A 59 11.93 -11.38 3.90
N GLN A 60 12.27 -12.50 4.52
CA GLN A 60 11.34 -13.51 4.97
C GLN A 60 11.82 -14.14 6.28
N VAL A 61 10.88 -14.50 7.15
CA VAL A 61 11.18 -15.17 8.42
C VAL A 61 11.38 -16.68 8.20
N SER A 62 10.69 -17.23 7.21
CA SER A 62 10.82 -18.62 6.79
C SER A 62 11.98 -18.79 5.81
N ASN A 63 12.65 -19.95 5.84
CA ASN A 63 13.69 -20.29 4.86
C ASN A 63 13.08 -20.86 3.56
N LEU A 64 12.00 -20.26 3.04
CA LEU A 64 11.36 -20.75 1.82
C LEU A 64 12.24 -20.40 0.62
N GLU A 65 12.58 -21.41 -0.15
CA GLU A 65 13.17 -21.20 -1.48
C GLU A 65 12.06 -20.93 -2.51
N ASN A 66 12.44 -20.72 -3.76
CA ASN A 66 11.48 -20.50 -4.84
C ASN A 66 10.55 -21.71 -5.01
N ILE A 67 9.32 -21.61 -4.51
CA ILE A 67 8.28 -22.63 -4.70
C ILE A 67 7.61 -22.38 -6.06
N VAL A 68 7.84 -23.29 -7.00
CA VAL A 68 7.23 -23.22 -8.34
C VAL A 68 5.95 -24.05 -8.40
N ARG A 69 4.94 -23.52 -9.09
CA ARG A 69 3.73 -24.26 -9.46
C ARG A 69 3.99 -25.00 -10.78
N SER A 70 3.52 -26.24 -10.92
CA SER A 70 3.57 -26.97 -12.19
C SER A 70 2.78 -26.23 -13.27
N ASP A 71 3.30 -26.21 -14.50
CA ASP A 71 2.60 -25.63 -15.65
C ASP A 71 1.56 -26.61 -16.19
N GLN A 72 0.45 -26.72 -15.47
CA GLN A 72 -0.68 -27.59 -15.82
C GLN A 72 -1.96 -26.76 -15.83
N VAL A 73 -2.87 -27.12 -16.74
CA VAL A 73 -4.23 -26.59 -16.80
C VAL A 73 -5.01 -27.14 -15.61
N ILE A 74 -5.64 -26.25 -14.86
CA ILE A 74 -6.51 -26.59 -13.74
C ILE A 74 -7.87 -25.98 -14.06
N ASP A 75 -8.93 -26.78 -14.01
CA ASP A 75 -10.28 -26.29 -14.21
C ASP A 75 -10.66 -25.31 -13.10
N CYS A 76 -11.30 -24.19 -13.48
CA CYS A 76 -11.76 -23.19 -12.52
C CYS A 76 -12.84 -23.82 -11.62
N PRO A 77 -12.64 -23.84 -10.29
CA PRO A 77 -13.56 -24.54 -9.39
C PRO A 77 -14.87 -23.77 -9.16
N ILE A 78 -14.90 -22.48 -9.47
CA ILE A 78 -16.06 -21.61 -9.29
C ILE A 78 -16.73 -21.29 -10.61
N ASP A 79 -18.05 -21.20 -10.59
CA ASP A 79 -18.83 -20.79 -11.74
C ASP A 79 -18.90 -19.26 -11.87
N LYS A 80 -19.44 -18.81 -13.00
CA LYS A 80 -19.57 -17.38 -13.27
C LYS A 80 -20.46 -16.67 -12.24
N SER A 81 -21.56 -17.29 -11.82
CA SER A 81 -22.49 -16.66 -10.87
C SER A 81 -21.82 -16.42 -9.52
N GLU A 82 -21.01 -17.39 -9.07
CA GLU A 82 -20.22 -17.31 -7.86
C GLU A 82 -19.13 -16.25 -7.96
N LEU A 83 -18.44 -16.15 -9.11
CA LEU A 83 -17.44 -15.12 -9.36
C LEU A 83 -18.00 -13.68 -9.23
N PHE A 84 -19.23 -13.46 -9.70
CA PHE A 84 -19.88 -12.14 -9.64
C PHE A 84 -20.69 -11.91 -8.35
N SER A 85 -20.72 -12.87 -7.42
CA SER A 85 -21.53 -12.78 -6.19
C SER A 85 -21.23 -11.53 -5.34
N ASN A 86 -19.98 -11.06 -5.35
CA ASN A 86 -19.53 -9.86 -4.63
C ASN A 86 -19.40 -8.62 -5.52
N ALA A 87 -19.74 -8.72 -6.81
CA ALA A 87 -19.60 -7.60 -7.73
C ALA A 87 -20.74 -6.59 -7.54
N THR A 88 -20.41 -5.36 -7.18
CA THR A 88 -21.41 -4.29 -7.02
C THR A 88 -22.13 -3.93 -8.32
N ASN A 89 -21.46 -4.02 -9.47
CA ASN A 89 -22.04 -3.72 -10.77
C ASN A 89 -21.41 -4.57 -11.88
N PHE A 90 -22.25 -5.28 -12.64
CA PHE A 90 -21.83 -6.10 -13.77
C PHE A 90 -22.88 -6.04 -14.89
N ASP A 91 -22.46 -6.33 -16.11
CA ASP A 91 -23.31 -6.39 -17.30
C ASP A 91 -22.92 -7.59 -18.16
N GLY A 92 -23.80 -8.58 -18.25
CA GLY A 92 -23.50 -9.83 -18.93
C GLY A 92 -22.25 -10.51 -18.35
N ASN A 93 -21.14 -10.46 -19.10
CA ASN A 93 -19.85 -11.07 -18.73
C ASN A 93 -18.82 -10.07 -18.18
N TYR A 94 -19.19 -8.81 -17.96
CA TYR A 94 -18.24 -7.74 -17.66
C TYR A 94 -18.54 -7.05 -16.34
N LEU A 95 -17.48 -6.64 -15.61
CA LEU A 95 -17.62 -5.69 -14.51
C LEU A 95 -17.84 -4.29 -15.09
N ARG A 96 -18.88 -3.60 -14.62
CA ARG A 96 -19.17 -2.25 -15.07
C ARG A 96 -18.43 -1.26 -14.18
N VAL A 97 -17.47 -0.55 -14.77
CA VAL A 97 -16.71 0.52 -14.10
C VAL A 97 -17.00 1.87 -14.75
N LYS A 98 -16.66 2.97 -14.07
CA LYS A 98 -16.70 4.30 -14.66
C LYS A 98 -15.74 4.34 -15.86
N ARG A 99 -16.18 5.00 -16.94
CA ARG A 99 -15.37 5.18 -18.14
C ARG A 99 -14.07 5.91 -17.78
N ILE A 100 -12.94 5.40 -18.28
CA ILE A 100 -11.66 6.10 -18.19
C ILE A 100 -11.72 7.30 -19.13
N ILE A 101 -11.64 8.50 -18.55
CA ILE A 101 -11.52 9.76 -19.26
C ILE A 101 -10.11 10.26 -18.97
N ARG A 102 -9.36 10.61 -20.02
CA ARG A 102 -8.00 11.12 -19.93
C ARG A 102 -8.02 12.64 -19.99
#